data_AF-A0A7K9U9C0-F1
#
_entry.id   AF-A0A7K9U9C0-F1
#
_cell.length_a   1.000
_cell.length_b   1.000
_cell.length_c   1.000
_cell.angle_alpha   90.00
_cell.angle_beta   90.00
_cell.angle_gamma   90.00
#
_symmetry.space_group_name_H-M   'P 1'
#
loop_
_entity.id
_entity.type
_entity.pdbx_description
1 polymer ?
#
loop_
_entity_poly.entity_id
_entity_poly.type
_entity_poly.pdbx_seq_one_letter_code
_entity_poly.pdbx_strand_id
1 'polypeptide(L)'
;KVDLWRVIESSHSAGSRSVHLLWKPLNSFPPSGRILGYKIQYFPENHAVLKMTNFSTNNNMSLLLNEEAYIITVTAYNSAGNSPEAILRIPSTTEKSYQIIEAMRIFTTNEEVVVEWTVSEPEVTEYIVEWYEELGTDPFGRSWQYAANSTIWKTYKKNFKPFICYNISVYPLYGNKVAAPYTIQIYVQEKNPSEGPVVDTGIPGKNEVTIKWKEISKDKRNGFISNYTIFYKPEDGKELSETVNSDILQYRLKSLQTNTQYTVYVMANNKAGGTSGEPKTFKTLKF
;
A
#
# COMPACT_ATOMS: atom_id res chain seq x y z
N LYS A 1 23.79 4.93 -18.29
CA LYS A 1 22.56 5.67 -17.90
C LYS A 1 22.03 4.99 -16.63
N VAL A 2 21.29 5.70 -15.79
CA VAL A 2 20.62 5.12 -14.61
C VAL A 2 19.11 5.10 -14.84
N ASP A 3 18.44 4.15 -14.21
CA ASP A 3 17.00 4.23 -14.01
C ASP A 3 16.75 5.15 -12.82
N LEU A 4 15.78 6.06 -12.90
CA LEU A 4 15.54 7.09 -11.89
C LEU A 4 14.08 7.12 -11.48
N TRP A 5 13.83 7.07 -10.18
CA TRP A 5 12.52 7.08 -9.57
C TRP A 5 12.43 8.05 -8.39
N ARG A 6 11.20 8.34 -7.95
CA ARG A 6 10.93 9.20 -6.79
C ARG A 6 9.84 8.64 -5.88
N VAL A 7 9.93 9.01 -4.61
CA VAL A 7 8.84 8.98 -3.63
C VAL A 7 8.64 10.42 -3.15
N ILE A 8 7.41 10.92 -3.19
CA ILE A 8 7.07 12.30 -2.81
C ILE A 8 6.23 12.22 -1.55
N GLU A 9 6.66 12.88 -0.49
CA GLU A 9 5.87 13.03 0.73
C GLU A 9 4.91 14.22 0.60
N SER A 10 3.81 14.19 1.36
CA SER A 10 2.87 15.31 1.48
C SER A 10 3.59 16.59 1.93
N SER A 11 3.15 17.76 1.44
CA SER A 11 3.71 19.04 1.89
C SER A 11 3.65 19.17 3.41
N HIS A 12 4.76 19.65 3.98
CA HIS A 12 4.83 20.12 5.35
C HIS A 12 4.09 21.45 5.46
N SER A 13 3.68 21.82 6.66
CA SER A 13 3.00 23.09 6.96
C SER A 13 3.79 24.34 6.55
N ALA A 14 5.09 24.21 6.23
CA ALA A 14 5.97 25.28 5.80
C ALA A 14 5.99 25.52 4.27
N GLY A 15 5.12 24.89 3.48
CA GLY A 15 5.10 25.07 2.01
C GLY A 15 6.28 24.39 1.30
N SER A 16 6.79 23.30 1.89
CA SER A 16 7.88 22.50 1.34
C SER A 16 7.54 21.00 1.43
N ARG A 17 8.17 20.19 0.59
CA ARG A 17 7.93 18.75 0.51
C ARG A 17 9.23 17.98 0.36
N SER A 18 9.29 16.82 1.00
CA SER A 18 10.38 15.87 0.82
C SER A 18 10.19 15.11 -0.49
N VAL A 19 11.24 15.09 -1.31
CA VAL A 19 11.33 14.24 -2.50
C VAL A 19 12.50 13.30 -2.32
N HIS A 20 12.20 12.01 -2.20
CA HIS A 20 13.20 10.95 -2.08
C HIS A 20 13.47 10.38 -3.46
N LEU A 21 14.67 10.57 -3.94
CA LEU A 21 15.14 10.05 -5.21
C LEU A 21 15.77 8.68 -5.01
N LEU A 22 15.45 7.75 -5.90
CA LEU A 22 16.04 6.42 -5.97
C LEU A 22 16.53 6.18 -7.38
N TRP A 23 17.70 5.59 -7.54
CA TRP A 23 18.19 5.22 -8.87
C TRP A 23 18.90 3.87 -8.87
N LYS A 24 18.83 3.20 -10.02
CA LYS A 24 19.50 1.92 -10.25
C LYS A 24 20.46 2.09 -11.43
N PRO A 25 21.74 1.69 -11.29
CA PRO A 25 22.62 1.63 -12.44
C PRO A 25 22.06 0.61 -13.44
N LEU A 26 21.98 0.98 -14.71
CA LEU A 26 21.60 0.02 -15.74
C LEU A 26 22.67 -1.07 -15.83
N ASN A 27 22.22 -2.33 -15.87
CA ASN A 27 23.11 -3.49 -16.05
C ASN A 27 23.98 -3.37 -17.32
N SER A 28 23.57 -2.55 -18.30
CA SER A 28 24.24 -2.36 -19.59
C SER A 28 25.24 -1.20 -19.66
N PHE A 29 25.57 -0.49 -18.57
CA PHE A 29 26.42 0.72 -18.65
C PHE A 29 27.43 0.91 -17.49
N PRO A 30 28.75 0.91 -17.76
CA PRO A 30 29.48 0.00 -18.65
C PRO A 30 29.97 -1.24 -17.88
N PRO A 31 30.15 -2.40 -18.56
CA PRO A 31 30.68 -3.64 -17.97
C PRO A 31 32.14 -3.57 -17.46
N SER A 32 32.80 -2.42 -17.55
CA SER A 32 34.27 -2.31 -17.38
C SER A 32 34.74 -1.23 -16.39
N GLY A 33 33.84 -0.47 -15.76
CA GLY A 33 34.24 0.67 -14.92
C GLY A 33 33.41 0.78 -13.64
N ARG A 34 34.10 0.83 -12.48
CA ARG A 34 33.49 1.12 -11.18
C ARG A 34 32.89 2.52 -11.19
N ILE A 35 31.59 2.65 -10.92
CA ILE A 35 30.94 3.94 -10.70
C ILE A 35 31.59 4.60 -9.48
N LEU A 36 32.04 5.84 -9.65
CA LEU A 36 32.66 6.62 -8.58
C LEU A 36 31.62 7.44 -7.80
N GLY A 37 30.54 7.84 -8.46
CA GLY A 37 29.41 8.48 -7.81
C GLY A 37 28.38 8.97 -8.83
N TYR A 38 27.48 9.81 -8.32
CA TYR A 38 26.36 10.39 -9.05
C TYR A 38 26.36 11.90 -8.89
N LYS A 39 26.08 12.60 -9.99
CA LYS A 39 25.79 14.02 -10.03
C LYS A 39 24.29 14.19 -10.15
N ILE A 40 23.69 14.91 -9.20
CA ILE A 40 22.26 15.20 -9.14
C ILE A 40 22.09 16.69 -9.41
N GLN A 41 21.34 17.05 -10.44
CA GLN A 41 21.02 18.45 -10.73
C GLN A 41 19.51 18.65 -10.67
N TYR A 42 19.06 19.75 -10.11
CA TYR A 42 17.64 20.06 -10.02
C TYR A 42 17.39 21.56 -10.11
N PHE A 43 16.27 21.93 -10.71
CA PHE A 43 15.85 23.32 -10.89
C PHE A 43 14.32 23.41 -10.99
N PRO A 44 13.69 24.52 -10.56
CA PRO A 44 12.29 24.77 -10.85
C PRO A 44 12.09 24.78 -12.36
N GLU A 45 11.05 24.10 -12.85
CA GLU A 45 10.83 23.86 -14.29
C GLU A 45 10.84 25.16 -15.11
N ASN A 46 10.27 26.23 -14.56
CA ASN A 46 10.16 27.54 -15.21
C ASN A 46 11.38 28.45 -14.99
N HIS A 47 12.35 28.03 -14.16
CA HIS A 47 13.50 28.85 -13.75
C HIS A 47 14.81 28.04 -13.80
N ALA A 48 15.19 27.56 -14.99
CA ALA A 48 16.40 26.75 -15.20
C ALA A 48 17.71 27.42 -14.76
N VAL A 49 17.72 28.75 -14.59
CA VAL A 49 18.85 29.51 -14.04
C VAL A 49 19.12 29.22 -12.57
N LEU A 50 18.11 28.78 -11.80
CA LEU A 50 18.23 28.42 -10.38
C LEU A 50 18.70 26.96 -10.18
N LYS A 51 19.60 26.50 -11.06
CA LYS A 51 20.07 25.11 -11.06
C LYS A 51 20.96 24.83 -9.86
N MET A 52 20.52 23.90 -9.04
CA MET A 52 21.28 23.34 -7.93
C MET A 52 21.99 22.05 -8.36
N THR A 53 23.12 21.75 -7.74
CA THR A 53 23.90 20.54 -8.01
C THR A 53 24.40 19.92 -6.72
N ASN A 54 24.13 18.63 -6.56
CA ASN A 54 24.61 17.80 -5.46
C ASN A 54 25.40 16.61 -6.02
N PHE A 55 26.23 16.01 -5.17
CA PHE A 55 26.95 14.78 -5.47
C PHE A 55 26.68 13.74 -4.39
N SER A 56 26.58 12.48 -4.79
CA SER A 56 26.36 11.35 -3.88
C SER A 56 27.11 10.13 -4.36
N THR A 57 27.61 9.31 -3.44
CA THR A 57 28.10 7.96 -3.73
C THR A 57 27.02 6.90 -3.51
N ASN A 58 25.88 7.28 -2.93
CA ASN A 58 24.75 6.39 -2.67
C ASN A 58 23.82 6.30 -3.90
N ASN A 59 22.88 5.36 -3.86
CA ASN A 59 21.87 5.16 -4.90
C ASN A 59 20.55 5.88 -4.62
N ASN A 60 20.55 6.77 -3.64
CA ASN A 60 19.40 7.55 -3.23
C ASN A 60 19.81 8.89 -2.62
N MET A 61 18.86 9.82 -2.56
CA MET A 61 19.02 11.14 -1.94
C MET A 61 17.66 11.75 -1.63
N SER A 62 17.54 12.43 -0.49
CA SER A 62 16.38 13.27 -0.19
C SER A 62 16.66 14.72 -0.60
N LEU A 63 15.68 15.34 -1.24
CA LEU A 63 15.67 16.78 -1.52
C LEU A 63 14.48 17.42 -0.81
N LEU A 64 14.68 18.59 -0.21
CA LEU A 64 13.60 19.43 0.29
C LEU A 64 13.29 20.48 -0.77
N LEU A 65 12.14 20.34 -1.43
CA LEU A 65 11.72 21.21 -2.53
C LEU A 65 10.53 22.07 -2.10
N ASN A 66 10.33 23.21 -2.74
CA ASN A 66 9.09 23.97 -2.58
C ASN A 66 7.94 23.30 -3.37
N GLU A 67 6.80 23.97 -3.43
CA GLU A 67 5.58 23.47 -4.06
C GLU A 67 5.54 23.58 -5.60
N GLU A 68 6.53 24.23 -6.21
CA GLU A 68 6.63 24.35 -7.67
C GLU A 68 7.02 23.01 -8.33
N ALA A 69 6.87 22.95 -9.66
CA ALA A 69 7.35 21.83 -10.45
C ALA A 69 8.87 21.90 -10.62
N TYR A 70 9.54 20.76 -10.58
CA TYR A 70 11.01 20.66 -10.72
C TYR A 70 11.39 19.65 -11.80
N ILE A 71 12.49 19.96 -12.50
CA ILE A 71 13.20 18.99 -13.32
C ILE A 71 14.42 18.50 -12.53
N ILE A 72 14.56 17.19 -12.45
CA ILE A 72 15.68 16.52 -11.78
C ILE A 72 16.43 15.70 -12.82
N THR A 73 17.74 15.84 -12.84
CA THR A 73 18.64 15.00 -13.64
C THR A 73 19.63 14.26 -12.76
N VAL A 74 19.86 12.98 -13.05
CA VAL A 74 20.86 12.15 -12.39
C VAL A 74 21.79 11.55 -13.43
N THR A 75 23.09 11.74 -13.19
CA THR A 75 24.16 11.26 -14.07
C THR A 75 25.18 10.49 -13.25
N ALA A 76 25.43 9.24 -13.63
CA ALA A 76 26.52 8.47 -13.04
C ALA A 76 27.85 8.89 -13.66
N TYR A 77 28.93 8.88 -12.89
CA TYR A 77 30.26 9.17 -13.40
C TYR A 77 31.30 8.15 -12.95
N ASN A 78 32.29 7.91 -13.80
CA ASN A 78 33.47 7.11 -13.52
C ASN A 78 34.73 7.80 -14.09
N SER A 79 35.87 7.12 -14.07
CA SER A 79 37.14 7.66 -14.60
C SER A 79 37.11 8.00 -16.09
N ALA A 80 36.19 7.40 -16.87
CA ALA A 80 36.03 7.65 -18.30
C ALA A 80 35.07 8.81 -18.61
N GLY A 81 34.30 9.27 -17.63
CA GLY A 81 33.39 10.41 -17.77
C GLY A 81 31.98 10.14 -17.24
N ASN A 82 31.01 10.82 -17.84
CA ASN A 82 29.62 10.84 -17.40
C ASN A 82 28.75 9.92 -18.26
N SER A 83 27.75 9.29 -17.64
CA SER A 83 26.69 8.59 -18.36
C SER A 83 25.71 9.57 -19.03
N PRO A 84 24.84 9.10 -19.93
CA PRO A 84 23.66 9.88 -20.31
C PRO A 84 22.82 10.24 -19.08
N GLU A 85 22.16 11.41 -19.11
CA GLU A 85 21.30 11.89 -18.04
C GLU A 85 20.03 11.05 -17.95
N ALA A 86 19.65 10.69 -16.72
CA ALA A 86 18.29 10.26 -16.40
C ALA A 86 17.50 11.49 -15.94
N ILE A 87 16.33 11.72 -16.53
CA ILE A 87 15.54 12.94 -16.31
C ILE A 87 14.18 12.56 -15.73
N LEU A 88 13.74 13.29 -14.71
CA LEU A 88 12.50 13.04 -13.99
C LEU A 88 11.86 14.37 -13.59
N ARG A 89 10.59 14.58 -13.96
CA ARG A 89 9.85 15.80 -13.57
C ARG A 89 9.01 15.57 -12.33
N ILE A 90 9.23 16.36 -11.28
CA ILE A 90 8.38 16.43 -10.10
C ILE A 90 7.26 17.46 -10.37
N PRO A 91 5.97 17.07 -10.38
CA PRO A 91 4.86 17.99 -10.65
C PRO A 91 4.67 18.98 -9.49
N SER A 92 4.06 20.14 -9.71
CA SER A 92 3.71 21.04 -8.60
C SER A 92 2.62 20.42 -7.71
N THR A 93 2.44 20.92 -6.49
CA THR A 93 1.37 20.45 -5.57
C THR A 93 -0.03 20.78 -6.07
N THR A 94 -0.15 21.81 -6.91
CA THR A 94 -1.40 22.28 -7.50
C THR A 94 -1.73 21.61 -8.84
N GLU A 95 -0.79 20.86 -9.41
CA GLU A 95 -0.96 20.20 -10.70
C GLU A 95 -1.89 19.00 -10.56
N LYS A 96 -2.93 18.96 -11.39
CA LYS A 96 -3.83 17.80 -11.44
C LYS A 96 -3.14 16.68 -12.21
N SER A 97 -3.12 15.50 -11.61
CA SER A 97 -2.70 14.27 -12.27
C SER A 97 -3.91 13.53 -12.83
N TYR A 98 -3.78 12.95 -14.02
CA TYR A 98 -4.86 12.24 -14.68
C TYR A 98 -4.77 10.74 -14.45
N GLN A 99 -5.92 10.10 -14.23
CA GLN A 99 -6.04 8.66 -14.06
C GLN A 99 -6.26 8.01 -15.43
N ILE A 100 -5.24 7.33 -15.95
CA ILE A 100 -5.28 6.63 -17.25
C ILE A 100 -5.52 5.14 -17.09
N ILE A 101 -5.03 4.56 -15.98
CA ILE A 101 -5.29 3.16 -15.68
C ILE A 101 -6.74 3.06 -15.21
N GLU A 102 -7.57 2.36 -15.97
CA GLU A 102 -9.01 2.21 -15.71
C GLU A 102 -9.28 1.10 -14.70
N ALA A 103 -8.59 -0.02 -14.85
CA ALA A 103 -8.71 -1.16 -13.96
C ALA A 103 -7.35 -1.83 -13.77
N MET A 104 -7.15 -2.38 -12.57
CA MET A 104 -6.00 -3.19 -12.24
C MET A 104 -6.44 -4.46 -11.53
N ARG A 105 -5.88 -5.60 -11.92
CA ARG A 105 -6.11 -6.89 -11.27
C ARG A 105 -4.79 -7.50 -10.85
N ILE A 106 -4.84 -8.18 -9.71
CA ILE A 106 -3.69 -8.90 -9.18
C ILE A 106 -4.08 -10.34 -8.89
N PHE A 107 -3.22 -11.27 -9.27
CA PHE A 107 -3.38 -12.68 -8.95
C PHE A 107 -2.02 -13.33 -8.80
N THR A 108 -2.03 -14.53 -8.22
CA THR A 108 -0.80 -15.28 -7.95
C THR A 108 -0.85 -16.63 -8.63
N THR A 109 0.26 -17.04 -9.24
CA THR A 109 0.48 -18.43 -9.69
C THR A 109 1.17 -19.22 -8.56
N ASN A 110 1.81 -20.36 -8.84
CA ASN A 110 2.57 -21.06 -7.80
C ASN A 110 3.75 -20.22 -7.29
N GLU A 111 4.53 -19.62 -8.19
CA GLU A 111 5.78 -18.92 -7.85
C GLU A 111 5.75 -17.41 -8.08
N GLU A 112 4.75 -16.90 -8.80
CA GLU A 112 4.74 -15.51 -9.25
C GLU A 112 3.55 -14.71 -8.71
N VAL A 113 3.76 -13.40 -8.59
CA VAL A 113 2.72 -12.38 -8.52
C VAL A 113 2.60 -11.75 -9.90
N VAL A 114 1.38 -11.69 -10.41
CA VAL A 114 1.06 -11.12 -11.71
C VAL A 114 0.12 -9.94 -11.50
N VAL A 115 0.51 -8.79 -12.02
CA VAL A 115 -0.26 -7.55 -12.01
C VAL A 115 -0.59 -7.20 -13.45
N GLU A 116 -1.87 -7.00 -13.74
CA GLU A 116 -2.33 -6.60 -15.06
C GLU A 116 -3.21 -5.36 -14.94
N TRP A 117 -3.10 -4.47 -15.92
CA TRP A 117 -3.88 -3.25 -15.96
C TRP A 117 -4.42 -2.96 -17.36
N THR A 118 -5.50 -2.18 -17.42
CA THR A 118 -6.06 -1.62 -18.65
C THR A 118 -5.91 -0.10 -18.64
N VAL A 119 -5.71 0.49 -19.81
CA VAL A 119 -5.51 1.93 -19.96
C VAL A 119 -6.53 2.52 -20.93
N SER A 120 -6.99 3.73 -20.62
CA SER A 120 -7.85 4.52 -21.52
C SER A 120 -7.08 5.08 -22.72
N GLU A 121 -5.76 5.25 -22.58
CA GLU A 121 -4.86 5.81 -23.60
C GLU A 121 -3.81 4.76 -24.01
N PRO A 122 -4.02 4.05 -25.15
CA PRO A 122 -3.14 2.96 -25.57
C PRO A 122 -1.76 3.42 -26.06
N GLU A 123 -1.56 4.72 -26.28
CA GLU A 123 -0.26 5.30 -26.65
C GLU A 123 0.76 5.24 -25.51
N VAL A 124 0.31 5.02 -24.27
CA VAL A 124 1.19 4.82 -23.12
C VAL A 124 1.82 3.44 -23.16
N THR A 125 3.11 3.41 -23.41
CA THR A 125 3.88 2.16 -23.46
C THR A 125 4.86 2.01 -22.29
N GLU A 126 5.08 3.05 -21.49
CA GLU A 126 6.05 3.05 -20.40
C GLU A 126 5.38 3.23 -19.04
N TYR A 127 5.79 2.41 -18.08
CA TYR A 127 5.23 2.38 -16.73
C TYR A 127 6.33 2.19 -15.70
N ILE A 128 6.07 2.62 -14.47
CA ILE A 128 6.80 2.15 -13.29
C ILE A 128 5.85 1.40 -12.37
N VAL A 129 6.27 0.20 -11.98
CA VAL A 129 5.60 -0.58 -10.95
C VAL A 129 6.39 -0.40 -9.66
N GLU A 130 5.74 0.13 -8.63
CA GLU A 130 6.27 0.29 -7.27
C GLU A 130 5.53 -0.66 -6.33
N TRP A 131 6.24 -1.31 -5.40
CA TRP A 131 5.64 -2.10 -4.34
C TRP A 131 6.36 -1.94 -3.01
N TYR A 132 5.58 -1.97 -1.93
CA TYR A 132 6.06 -1.73 -0.57
C TYR A 132 5.08 -2.24 0.48
N GLU A 133 5.60 -2.52 1.66
CA GLU A 133 4.80 -2.93 2.81
C GLU A 133 3.85 -1.78 3.20
N GLU A 134 2.56 -2.07 3.38
CA GLU A 134 1.54 -1.05 3.64
C GLU A 134 1.86 -0.19 4.87
N LEU A 135 2.43 -0.81 5.90
CA LEU A 135 2.84 -0.15 7.15
C LEU A 135 4.32 0.28 7.15
N GLY A 136 5.02 0.13 6.02
CA GLY A 136 6.41 0.54 5.87
C GLY A 136 6.55 2.06 5.83
N THR A 137 7.39 2.61 6.71
CA THR A 137 7.60 4.06 6.84
C THR A 137 8.86 4.56 6.13
N ASP A 138 9.79 3.68 5.75
CA ASP A 138 11.02 4.07 5.06
C ASP A 138 10.74 4.38 3.57
N PRO A 139 10.92 5.64 3.12
CA PRO A 139 10.73 5.99 1.71
C PRO A 139 11.76 5.35 0.79
N PHE A 140 12.93 4.93 1.30
CA PHE A 140 13.93 4.21 0.52
C PHE A 140 13.71 2.69 0.50
N GLY A 141 12.79 2.18 1.33
CA GLY A 141 12.36 0.78 1.34
C GLY A 141 11.44 0.40 0.19
N ARG A 142 11.07 1.35 -0.69
CA ARG A 142 10.23 1.10 -1.86
C ARG A 142 10.99 0.28 -2.90
N SER A 143 10.40 -0.83 -3.30
CA SER A 143 10.87 -1.58 -4.46
C SER A 143 10.15 -1.08 -5.71
N TRP A 144 10.85 -0.99 -6.83
CA TRP A 144 10.29 -0.46 -8.06
C TRP A 144 10.98 -1.00 -9.30
N GLN A 145 10.29 -0.97 -10.44
CA GLN A 145 10.83 -1.43 -11.72
C GLN A 145 10.15 -0.71 -12.90
N TYR A 146 10.93 -0.43 -13.95
CA TYR A 146 10.38 -0.04 -15.25
C TYR A 146 9.70 -1.23 -15.93
N ALA A 147 8.50 -1.00 -16.45
CA ALA A 147 7.78 -1.93 -17.32
C ALA A 147 7.48 -1.19 -18.63
N ALA A 148 7.95 -1.74 -19.75
CA ALA A 148 7.78 -1.15 -21.07
C ALA A 148 7.07 -2.12 -22.01
N ASN A 149 6.29 -1.55 -22.95
CA ASN A 149 5.59 -2.26 -24.02
C ASN A 149 4.70 -3.43 -23.55
N SER A 150 4.20 -3.36 -22.31
CA SER A 150 3.37 -4.38 -21.69
C SER A 150 2.50 -3.76 -20.61
N THR A 151 1.24 -4.19 -20.54
CA THR A 151 0.32 -3.88 -19.42
C THR A 151 0.24 -5.02 -18.40
N ILE A 152 1.23 -5.91 -18.44
CA ILE A 152 1.40 -7.04 -17.54
C ILE A 152 2.79 -6.95 -16.93
N TRP A 153 2.84 -7.02 -15.60
CA TRP A 153 4.07 -7.13 -14.82
C TRP A 153 4.06 -8.40 -13.99
N LYS A 154 5.22 -9.07 -13.94
CA LYS A 154 5.41 -10.32 -13.20
C LYS A 154 6.63 -10.22 -12.31
N THR A 155 6.54 -10.81 -11.14
CA THR A 155 7.66 -10.92 -10.20
C THR A 155 7.54 -12.18 -9.35
N TYR A 156 8.62 -12.61 -8.74
CA TYR A 156 8.62 -13.79 -7.87
C TYR A 156 7.98 -13.50 -6.51
N LYS A 157 7.15 -14.42 -6.01
CA LYS A 157 6.54 -14.33 -4.67
C LYS A 157 7.55 -14.18 -3.55
N LYS A 158 8.74 -14.78 -3.69
CA LYS A 158 9.83 -14.69 -2.70
C LYS A 158 10.30 -13.25 -2.44
N ASN A 159 9.94 -12.30 -3.31
CA ASN A 159 10.22 -10.88 -3.13
C ASN A 159 9.27 -10.21 -2.12
N PHE A 160 8.25 -10.93 -1.64
CA PHE A 160 7.27 -10.47 -0.66
C PHE A 160 7.35 -11.32 0.60
N LYS A 161 7.26 -10.67 1.76
CA LYS A 161 7.17 -11.38 3.03
C LYS A 161 5.77 -12.00 3.17
N PRO A 162 5.66 -13.25 3.66
CA PRO A 162 4.36 -13.86 3.91
C PRO A 162 3.62 -13.08 5.02
N PHE A 163 2.27 -13.08 4.96
CA PHE A 163 1.37 -12.47 5.95
C PHE A 163 1.43 -10.94 6.07
N ILE A 164 2.23 -10.27 5.24
CA ILE A 164 2.33 -8.82 5.18
C ILE A 164 1.52 -8.28 4.01
N CYS A 165 0.77 -7.19 4.24
CA CYS A 165 0.07 -6.48 3.18
C CYS A 165 1.06 -5.61 2.41
N TYR A 166 1.06 -5.74 1.08
CA TYR A 166 1.80 -4.86 0.21
C TYR A 166 0.85 -3.99 -0.60
N ASN A 167 1.19 -2.71 -0.73
CA ASN A 167 0.66 -1.85 -1.77
C ASN A 167 1.47 -2.06 -3.05
N ILE A 168 0.80 -2.24 -4.18
CA ILE A 168 1.41 -2.24 -5.51
C ILE A 168 0.77 -1.12 -6.31
N SER A 169 1.60 -0.19 -6.79
CA SER A 169 1.21 0.98 -7.54
C SER A 169 1.81 0.95 -8.93
N VAL A 170 0.99 1.16 -9.97
CA VAL A 170 1.46 1.29 -11.36
C VAL A 170 1.30 2.73 -11.80
N TYR A 171 2.39 3.32 -12.25
CA TYR A 171 2.51 4.72 -12.68
C TYR A 171 2.72 4.80 -14.19
N PRO A 172 1.79 5.36 -14.96
CA PRO A 172 1.99 5.66 -16.38
C PRO A 172 3.03 6.76 -16.59
N LEU A 173 3.90 6.59 -17.59
CA LEU A 173 4.94 7.56 -17.96
C LEU A 173 4.64 8.20 -19.33
N TYR A 174 4.79 9.53 -19.40
CA TYR A 174 4.72 10.30 -20.64
C TYR A 174 5.97 11.16 -20.78
N GLY A 175 6.98 10.62 -21.46
CA GLY A 175 8.31 11.24 -21.49
C GLY A 175 8.86 11.38 -20.08
N ASN A 176 9.02 12.62 -19.59
CA ASN A 176 9.50 12.89 -18.23
C ASN A 176 8.37 13.11 -17.19
N LYS A 177 7.10 13.08 -17.62
CA LYS A 177 5.92 13.23 -16.75
C LYS A 177 5.45 11.87 -16.25
N VAL A 178 4.87 11.86 -15.06
CA VAL A 178 4.29 10.67 -14.42
C VAL A 178 2.84 10.98 -14.10
N ALA A 179 1.94 10.15 -14.60
CA ALA A 179 0.51 10.31 -14.36
C ALA A 179 0.08 9.68 -13.02
N ALA A 180 -1.23 9.72 -12.72
CA ALA A 180 -1.74 9.25 -11.44
C ALA A 180 -1.58 7.72 -11.36
N PRO A 181 -1.11 7.18 -10.22
CA PRO A 181 -0.98 5.75 -10.06
C PRO A 181 -2.34 5.09 -9.82
N TYR A 182 -2.47 3.85 -10.28
CA TYR A 182 -3.48 2.93 -9.73
C TYR A 182 -2.80 2.04 -8.69
N THR A 183 -3.39 1.93 -7.49
CA THR A 183 -2.84 1.13 -6.39
C THR A 183 -3.79 0.00 -5.99
N ILE A 184 -3.28 -1.23 -5.87
CA ILE A 184 -3.99 -2.38 -5.31
C ILE A 184 -3.18 -3.00 -4.18
N GLN A 185 -3.86 -3.68 -3.27
CA GLN A 185 -3.24 -4.38 -2.15
C GLN A 185 -3.15 -5.88 -2.39
N ILE A 186 -2.16 -6.53 -1.77
CA ILE A 186 -2.02 -7.98 -1.81
C ILE A 186 -1.38 -8.54 -0.54
N TYR A 187 -1.84 -9.73 -0.15
CA TYR A 187 -1.09 -10.69 0.66
C TYR A 187 -0.69 -11.86 -0.25
N VAL A 188 0.62 -12.12 -0.38
CA VAL A 188 1.09 -13.28 -1.18
C VAL A 188 0.80 -14.63 -0.50
N GLN A 189 0.63 -14.59 0.83
CA GLN A 189 0.22 -15.69 1.67
C GLN A 189 -0.52 -15.12 2.86
N GLU A 190 -1.67 -15.72 3.20
CA GLU A 190 -2.47 -15.35 4.35
C GLU A 190 -2.33 -16.40 5.47
N LYS A 191 -2.57 -15.96 6.70
CA LYS A 191 -2.70 -16.79 7.90
C LYS A 191 -3.87 -16.23 8.71
N ASN A 192 -4.49 -17.02 9.58
CA ASN A 192 -5.52 -16.53 10.50
C ASN A 192 -5.08 -15.22 11.19
N PRO A 193 -6.01 -14.30 11.48
CA PRO A 193 -5.69 -13.09 12.24
C PRO A 193 -4.97 -13.44 13.56
N SER A 194 -4.00 -12.62 13.97
CA SER A 194 -3.26 -12.87 15.21
C SER A 194 -4.11 -12.64 16.46
N GLU A 195 -5.16 -11.84 16.34
CA GLU A 195 -6.15 -11.59 17.39
C GLU A 195 -7.56 -11.52 16.80
N GLY A 196 -8.56 -11.82 17.63
CA GLY A 196 -9.96 -11.63 17.27
C GLY A 196 -10.50 -10.27 17.72
N PRO A 197 -11.71 -9.90 17.25
CA PRO A 197 -12.30 -8.60 17.57
C PRO A 197 -12.59 -8.45 19.06
N VAL A 198 -12.27 -7.28 19.62
CA VAL A 198 -12.67 -6.93 20.98
C VAL A 198 -14.12 -6.43 20.95
N VAL A 199 -15.01 -7.23 21.50
CA VAL A 199 -16.45 -6.93 21.57
C VAL A 199 -16.72 -5.93 22.68
N ASP A 200 -17.66 -5.03 22.44
CA ASP A 200 -18.33 -4.20 23.42
C ASP A 200 -19.84 -4.41 23.35
N THR A 201 -20.47 -4.53 24.51
CA THR A 201 -21.91 -4.78 24.62
C THR A 201 -22.60 -3.50 25.04
N GLY A 202 -23.55 -3.02 24.24
CA GLY A 202 -24.45 -1.94 24.67
C GLY A 202 -25.36 -2.39 25.82
N ILE A 203 -26.26 -1.49 26.23
CA ILE A 203 -27.25 -1.79 27.27
C ILE A 203 -28.20 -2.89 26.75
N PRO A 204 -28.28 -4.07 27.40
CA PRO A 204 -29.19 -5.12 26.98
C PRO A 204 -30.66 -4.71 27.14
N GLY A 205 -31.48 -5.04 26.15
CA GLY A 205 -32.92 -4.96 26.23
C GLY A 205 -33.54 -6.24 26.82
N LYS A 206 -34.87 -6.38 26.68
CA LYS A 206 -35.58 -7.60 27.13
C LYS A 206 -35.23 -8.81 26.28
N ASN A 207 -35.20 -8.66 24.96
CA ASN A 207 -35.01 -9.75 24.00
C ASN A 207 -33.96 -9.43 22.93
N GLU A 208 -33.06 -8.50 23.23
CA GLU A 208 -32.08 -8.01 22.27
C GLU A 208 -30.89 -7.33 22.94
N VAL A 209 -29.78 -7.26 22.22
CA VAL A 209 -28.63 -6.43 22.59
C VAL A 209 -27.93 -5.96 21.32
N THR A 210 -27.41 -4.74 21.34
CA THR A 210 -26.48 -4.29 20.31
C THR A 210 -25.05 -4.54 20.78
N ILE A 211 -24.30 -5.29 19.98
CA ILE A 211 -22.87 -5.48 20.16
C ILE A 211 -22.11 -4.67 19.12
N LYS A 212 -20.92 -4.20 19.50
CA LYS A 212 -20.00 -3.46 18.64
C LYS A 212 -18.61 -4.04 18.78
N TRP A 213 -17.80 -3.96 17.75
CA TRP A 213 -16.40 -4.32 17.81
C TRP A 213 -15.59 -3.36 16.95
N LYS A 214 -14.27 -3.34 17.16
CA LYS A 214 -13.36 -2.55 16.34
C LYS A 214 -12.77 -3.41 15.24
N GLU A 215 -12.38 -2.76 14.15
CA GLU A 215 -11.61 -3.41 13.10
C GLU A 215 -10.29 -3.94 13.67
N ILE A 216 -9.83 -5.10 13.20
CA ILE A 216 -8.53 -5.65 13.57
C ILE A 216 -7.43 -4.72 13.04
N SER A 217 -6.43 -4.44 13.87
CA SER A 217 -5.28 -3.61 13.45
C SER A 217 -4.56 -4.27 12.26
N LYS A 218 -4.14 -3.48 11.26
CA LYS A 218 -3.63 -3.99 9.97
C LYS A 218 -2.46 -4.97 10.14
N ASP A 219 -1.59 -4.72 11.11
CA ASP A 219 -0.44 -5.55 11.51
C ASP A 219 -0.84 -6.91 12.09
N LYS A 220 -2.11 -7.10 12.48
CA LYS A 220 -2.61 -8.34 13.09
C LYS A 220 -3.61 -9.09 12.22
N ARG A 221 -3.98 -8.56 11.05
CA ARG A 221 -4.96 -9.21 10.16
C ARG A 221 -4.40 -10.46 9.47
N ASN A 222 -3.10 -10.46 9.16
CA ASN A 222 -2.40 -11.52 8.41
C ASN A 222 -3.09 -11.92 7.08
N GLY A 223 -3.96 -11.08 6.54
CA GLY A 223 -4.81 -11.34 5.38
C GLY A 223 -5.94 -10.33 5.28
N PHE A 224 -6.74 -10.40 4.21
CA PHE A 224 -7.91 -9.53 4.07
C PHE A 224 -9.06 -10.09 4.88
N ILE A 225 -9.60 -9.31 5.82
CA ILE A 225 -10.80 -9.72 6.57
C ILE A 225 -11.98 -9.82 5.60
N SER A 226 -12.51 -11.02 5.44
CA SER A 226 -13.59 -11.33 4.51
C SER A 226 -14.97 -11.19 5.16
N ASN A 227 -15.09 -11.56 6.43
CA ASN A 227 -16.32 -11.43 7.21
C ASN A 227 -16.05 -11.53 8.73
N TYR A 228 -17.09 -11.29 9.52
CA TYR A 228 -17.13 -11.58 10.95
C TYR A 228 -18.23 -12.60 11.27
N THR A 229 -17.96 -13.51 12.20
CA THR A 229 -18.96 -14.44 12.73
C THR A 229 -19.20 -14.13 14.21
N ILE A 230 -20.43 -13.78 14.55
CA ILE A 230 -20.88 -13.51 15.91
C ILE A 230 -21.37 -14.83 16.51
N PHE A 231 -20.78 -15.26 17.61
CA PHE A 231 -21.23 -16.41 18.39
C PHE A 231 -21.90 -15.93 19.66
N TYR A 232 -23.06 -16.51 19.98
CA TYR A 232 -23.76 -16.21 21.21
C TYR A 232 -24.44 -17.44 21.78
N LYS A 233 -24.36 -17.61 23.10
CA LYS A 233 -24.85 -18.79 23.80
C LYS A 233 -25.55 -18.39 25.10
N PRO A 234 -26.82 -18.79 25.31
CA PRO A 234 -27.46 -18.66 26.61
C PRO A 234 -26.85 -19.68 27.60
N GLU A 235 -26.82 -19.34 28.89
CA GLU A 235 -26.25 -20.17 29.97
C GLU A 235 -26.68 -21.65 29.89
N ASP A 236 -27.96 -21.91 29.65
CA ASP A 236 -28.55 -23.26 29.61
C ASP A 236 -28.89 -23.77 28.18
N GLY A 237 -28.26 -23.24 27.13
CA GLY A 237 -28.61 -23.62 25.76
C GLY A 237 -27.45 -23.85 24.82
N LYS A 238 -27.80 -24.03 23.55
CA LYS A 238 -26.83 -24.25 22.46
C LYS A 238 -26.29 -22.91 21.97
N GLU A 239 -25.04 -22.93 21.53
CA GLU A 239 -24.43 -21.79 20.84
C GLU A 239 -25.09 -21.59 19.48
N LEU A 240 -25.33 -20.33 19.15
CA LEU A 240 -25.86 -19.85 17.88
C LEU A 240 -24.81 -18.95 17.24
N SER A 241 -24.87 -18.81 15.92
CA SER A 241 -23.97 -17.92 15.20
C SER A 241 -24.64 -17.21 14.03
N GLU A 242 -24.17 -16.00 13.75
CA GLU A 242 -24.60 -15.17 12.64
C GLU A 242 -23.37 -14.54 11.97
N THR A 243 -23.34 -14.51 10.63
CA THR A 243 -22.20 -13.98 9.86
C THR A 243 -22.58 -12.66 9.21
N VAL A 244 -21.67 -11.68 9.26
CA VAL A 244 -21.82 -10.36 8.65
C VAL A 244 -20.60 -10.02 7.81
N ASN A 245 -20.80 -9.16 6.82
CA ASN A 245 -19.71 -8.68 5.95
C ASN A 245 -18.63 -7.94 6.75
N SER A 246 -17.42 -7.84 6.19
CA SER A 246 -16.26 -7.24 6.87
C SER A 246 -16.34 -5.73 7.10
N ASP A 247 -17.24 -5.03 6.41
CA ASP A 247 -17.53 -3.60 6.63
C ASP A 247 -18.45 -3.36 7.84
N ILE A 248 -19.08 -4.43 8.37
CA ILE A 248 -19.96 -4.34 9.53
C ILE A 248 -19.18 -4.46 10.83
N LEU A 249 -19.30 -3.44 11.68
CA LEU A 249 -18.63 -3.36 13.00
C LEU A 249 -19.62 -3.28 14.18
N GLN A 250 -20.91 -3.44 13.91
CA GLN A 250 -21.95 -3.50 14.93
C GLN A 250 -23.09 -4.41 14.48
N TYR A 251 -23.70 -5.09 15.44
CA TYR A 251 -24.80 -6.00 15.17
C TYR A 251 -25.82 -6.00 16.29
N ARG A 252 -27.11 -6.12 15.95
CA ARG A 252 -28.20 -6.20 16.91
C ARG A 252 -28.71 -7.63 16.96
N LEU A 253 -28.32 -8.35 18.00
CA LEU A 253 -28.90 -9.65 18.32
C LEU A 253 -30.34 -9.44 18.78
N LYS A 254 -31.26 -10.25 18.24
CA LYS A 254 -32.70 -10.18 18.50
C LYS A 254 -33.22 -11.55 18.93
N SER A 255 -34.47 -11.59 19.38
CA SER A 255 -35.17 -12.82 19.78
C SER A 255 -34.45 -13.60 20.89
N LEU A 256 -33.74 -12.86 21.76
CA LEU A 256 -33.08 -13.43 22.94
C LEU A 256 -34.12 -13.75 24.02
N GLN A 257 -33.83 -14.77 24.82
CA GLN A 257 -34.63 -15.10 25.99
C GLN A 257 -34.49 -14.00 27.05
N THR A 258 -35.60 -13.63 27.70
CA THR A 258 -35.62 -12.60 28.74
C THR A 258 -35.05 -13.12 30.05
N ASN A 259 -34.40 -12.27 30.84
CA ASN A 259 -33.75 -12.63 32.11
C ASN A 259 -32.71 -13.76 32.01
N THR A 260 -32.08 -13.92 30.84
CA THR A 260 -31.12 -14.98 30.55
C THR A 260 -29.72 -14.39 30.40
N GLN A 261 -28.73 -15.02 31.03
CA GLN A 261 -27.32 -14.68 30.81
C GLN A 261 -26.85 -15.29 29.50
N TYR A 262 -26.18 -14.49 28.70
CA TYR A 262 -25.57 -14.87 27.43
C TYR A 262 -24.07 -14.64 27.48
N THR A 263 -23.32 -15.53 26.85
CA THR A 263 -21.93 -15.31 26.45
C THR A 263 -21.90 -14.99 24.97
N VAL A 264 -21.15 -13.96 24.56
CA VAL A 264 -20.98 -13.51 23.18
C VAL A 264 -19.51 -13.27 22.87
N TYR A 265 -19.08 -13.68 21.69
CA TYR A 265 -17.78 -13.32 21.11
C TYR A 265 -17.91 -13.19 19.60
N VAL A 266 -16.94 -12.54 18.98
CA VAL A 266 -16.90 -12.36 17.53
C VAL A 266 -15.60 -12.97 17.02
N MET A 267 -15.67 -13.64 15.88
CA MET A 267 -14.52 -14.17 15.14
C MET A 267 -14.31 -13.34 13.88
N ALA A 268 -13.07 -12.92 13.64
CA ALA A 268 -12.68 -12.32 12.36
C ALA A 268 -12.16 -13.42 11.44
N ASN A 269 -12.63 -13.46 10.19
CA ASN A 269 -12.21 -14.45 9.21
C ASN A 269 -11.46 -13.79 8.06
N ASN A 270 -10.41 -14.46 7.58
CA ASN A 270 -9.78 -14.18 6.30
C ASN A 270 -9.72 -15.48 5.46
N LYS A 271 -8.99 -15.47 4.35
CA LYS A 271 -8.94 -16.64 3.45
C LYS A 271 -8.29 -17.87 4.10
N ALA A 272 -7.41 -17.67 5.07
CA ALA A 272 -6.69 -18.75 5.75
C ALA A 272 -7.46 -19.33 6.95
N GLY A 273 -8.42 -18.58 7.51
CA GLY A 273 -9.27 -19.04 8.61
C GLY A 273 -9.70 -17.91 9.53
N GLY A 274 -10.26 -18.28 10.68
CA GLY A 274 -10.77 -17.35 11.68
C GLY A 274 -9.98 -17.32 12.99
N THR A 275 -10.08 -16.20 13.70
CA THR A 275 -9.62 -16.04 15.09
C THR A 275 -10.69 -15.36 15.92
N SER A 276 -11.12 -16.03 16.99
CA SER A 276 -12.12 -15.53 17.93
C SER A 276 -11.53 -14.51 18.89
N GLY A 277 -12.30 -13.47 19.19
CA GLY A 277 -12.02 -12.54 20.28
C GLY A 277 -12.43 -13.14 21.63
N GLU A 278 -12.09 -12.41 22.69
CA GLU A 278 -12.43 -12.82 24.05
C GLU A 278 -13.95 -12.81 24.28
N PRO A 279 -14.51 -13.84 24.94
CA PRO A 279 -15.92 -13.86 25.32
C PRO A 279 -16.29 -12.76 26.31
N LYS A 280 -17.45 -12.13 26.09
CA LYS A 280 -18.12 -11.24 27.02
C LYS A 280 -19.46 -11.80 27.43
N THR A 281 -19.86 -11.53 28.67
CA THR A 281 -21.18 -11.89 29.18
C THR A 281 -22.08 -10.67 29.27
N PHE A 282 -23.37 -10.87 29.04
CA PHE A 282 -24.42 -9.90 29.31
C PHE A 282 -25.67 -10.63 29.78
N LYS A 283 -26.59 -9.92 30.43
CA LYS A 283 -27.87 -10.47 30.87
C LYS A 283 -29.01 -9.64 30.31
N THR A 284 -29.97 -10.29 29.66
CA THR A 284 -31.18 -9.63 29.17
C THR A 284 -32.08 -9.20 30.33
N LEU A 285 -32.86 -8.16 30.12
CA LEU A 285 -33.75 -7.62 31.15
C LEU A 285 -34.90 -8.59 31.46
N LYS A 286 -35.39 -8.51 32.70
CA LYS A 286 -36.67 -9.12 33.10
C LYS A 286 -37.83 -8.41 32.39
N PHE A 287 -38.96 -9.11 32.30
CA PHE A 287 -40.22 -8.50 31.88
C PHE A 287 -40.67 -7.41 32.86
#